data_AF-A0A941YGH5-F1
#
_entry.id   AF-A0A941YGH5-F1
#
_cell.length_a   1.000
_cell.length_b   1.000
_cell.length_c   1.000
_cell.angle_alpha   90.00
_cell.angle_beta   90.00
_cell.angle_gamma   90.00
#
_symmetry.space_group_name_H-M   'P 1'
#
loop_
_entity.id
_entity.type
_entity.pdbx_description
1 polymer ?
#
loop_
_entity_poly.entity_id
_entity_poly.type
_entity_poly.pdbx_seq_one_letter_code
_entity_poly.pdbx_strand_id
1 'polypeptide(L)'
;MPILIAWVAATMLRPQLSPDQLDAWLTKDSKGQSCASCHSPDGIELTGFSKADISRRIARHQTGTTAASVLAVLSGRLDSKYDGLERRPLQPGAVLLPGSNPQRRDEQFLIELSKRYPALFKPVKTLADAQAMQAAILAIDLPSLPIGIQMDRLSEDQAHGPDHASIADWFPDVPVFDTDEIRDEARAYIANPSEDTLKALDQKVVSIAKPRDPFTTLALDKYRSLLVLQHEMRTGHQVKDFPTGNPFWQVAEFGRVYHESDYKTLGVPEDIAQAKRMDTTLHDQMKQIRLPWYWLGWTRDPSLTKSGPMRETIRADYFCKYLEEDGPYMGHELFMLTRKLAEQNRSPIVVGEPWEIQYSFFLANTPLIQREPKIAQAQSLFRDLAVNSFKMSLLLLEKDLQTRKRTIRPVPQASQIKFLSQYLKDIGKPEDVLVNRVLVALKATPTH
;
A
#
# COMPACT_ATOMS: atom_id res chain seq x y z
N MET A 1 23.59 -5.58 12.59
CA MET A 1 24.13 -4.45 11.81
C MET A 1 23.06 -3.37 11.75
N PRO A 2 23.22 -2.23 12.44
CA PRO A 2 22.25 -1.15 12.40
C PRO A 2 22.60 -0.22 11.23
N ILE A 3 21.94 -0.41 10.09
CA ILE A 3 21.70 0.67 9.11
C ILE A 3 20.26 1.17 9.35
N LEU A 4 19.89 1.32 10.62
CA LEU A 4 18.73 2.10 11.02
C LEU A 4 19.27 3.36 11.68
N ILE A 5 18.66 4.50 11.36
CA ILE A 5 18.95 5.85 11.87
C ILE A 5 20.07 6.59 11.11
N ALA A 6 19.95 6.71 9.78
CA ALA A 6 20.48 7.88 9.05
C ALA A 6 19.36 8.82 8.56
N TRP A 7 18.09 8.37 8.59
CA TRP A 7 16.94 9.17 8.15
C TRP A 7 16.43 10.17 9.19
N VAL A 8 16.66 9.93 10.49
CA VAL A 8 16.05 10.73 11.57
C VAL A 8 16.87 11.97 11.94
N ALA A 9 18.15 12.06 11.55
CA ALA A 9 19.02 13.17 11.93
C ALA A 9 19.23 14.23 10.82
N ALA A 10 18.78 13.99 9.58
CA ALA A 10 18.88 14.95 8.48
C ALA A 10 17.56 15.70 8.19
N THR A 11 16.55 15.54 9.06
CA THR A 11 15.23 16.21 8.97
C THR A 11 15.24 17.63 9.54
N MET A 12 16.31 18.08 10.18
CA MET A 12 16.45 19.48 10.59
C MET A 12 17.14 20.27 9.48
N LEU A 13 16.35 21.11 8.78
CA LEU A 13 16.76 22.11 7.78
C LEU A 13 16.82 21.66 6.31
N ARG A 14 15.81 20.93 5.81
CA ARG A 14 15.53 21.06 4.37
C ARG A 14 15.03 22.49 4.11
N PRO A 15 15.60 23.25 3.16
CA PRO A 15 15.20 24.62 2.90
C PRO A 15 13.69 24.67 2.60
N GLN A 16 12.93 25.32 3.47
CA GLN A 16 11.55 25.69 3.14
C GLN A 16 11.60 26.73 2.01
N LEU A 17 10.60 26.71 1.14
CA LEU A 17 10.44 27.76 0.15
C LEU A 17 10.23 29.10 0.86
N SER A 18 10.91 30.15 0.38
CA SER A 18 10.48 31.51 0.73
C SER A 18 9.06 31.76 0.18
N PRO A 19 8.33 32.75 0.72
CA PRO A 19 7.01 33.11 0.19
C PRO A 19 7.00 33.33 -1.33
N ASP A 20 7.98 34.06 -1.87
CA ASP A 20 8.09 34.32 -3.32
C ASP A 20 8.32 33.05 -4.14
N GLN A 21 9.10 32.11 -3.59
CA GLN A 21 9.36 30.83 -4.23
C GLN A 21 8.12 29.94 -4.27
N LEU A 22 7.33 29.95 -3.19
CA LEU A 22 6.06 29.26 -3.13
C LEU A 22 5.02 29.89 -4.05
N ASP A 23 5.02 31.21 -4.20
CA ASP A 23 4.14 31.90 -5.15
C ASP A 23 4.49 31.57 -6.60
N ALA A 24 5.77 31.49 -6.94
CA ALA A 24 6.19 31.00 -8.26
C ALA A 24 5.74 29.55 -8.50
N TRP A 25 5.80 28.68 -7.49
CA TRP A 25 5.34 27.29 -7.56
C TRP A 25 3.82 27.16 -7.79
N LEU A 26 3.05 28.06 -7.17
CA LEU A 26 1.59 28.13 -7.26
C LEU A 26 1.10 28.96 -8.45
N THR A 27 2.00 29.61 -9.18
CA THR A 27 1.64 30.44 -10.34
C THR A 27 1.01 29.57 -11.42
N LYS A 28 -0.17 29.98 -11.88
CA LYS A 28 -0.93 29.29 -12.92
C LYS A 28 -0.38 29.61 -14.30
N ASP A 29 -0.46 28.63 -15.20
CA ASP A 29 -0.22 28.79 -16.62
C ASP A 29 -1.46 29.35 -17.33
N SER A 30 -1.38 29.50 -18.66
CA SER A 30 -2.49 29.99 -19.48
C SER A 30 -3.72 29.06 -19.48
N LYS A 31 -3.59 27.83 -18.97
CA LYS A 31 -4.66 26.84 -18.83
C LYS A 31 -5.18 26.77 -17.39
N GLY A 32 -4.71 27.64 -16.49
CA GLY A 32 -5.11 27.66 -15.08
C GLY A 32 -4.39 26.63 -14.19
N GLN A 33 -3.35 25.95 -14.69
CA GLN A 33 -2.65 24.86 -14.01
C GLN A 33 -1.36 25.37 -13.35
N SER A 34 -0.98 24.83 -12.20
CA SER A 34 0.28 25.19 -11.53
C SER A 34 1.14 23.94 -11.28
N CYS A 35 2.41 24.11 -10.92
CA CYS A 35 3.23 22.94 -10.57
C CYS A 35 2.63 22.19 -9.37
N ALA A 36 2.04 22.93 -8.43
CA ALA A 36 1.36 22.37 -7.28
C ALA A 36 0.07 21.60 -7.60
N SER A 37 -0.49 21.66 -8.82
CA SER A 37 -1.69 20.86 -9.14
C SER A 37 -1.36 19.42 -9.56
N CYS A 38 -0.08 19.10 -9.83
CA CYS A 38 0.41 17.74 -10.09
C CYS A 38 1.47 17.27 -9.09
N HIS A 39 2.03 18.17 -8.28
CA HIS A 39 3.11 17.89 -7.35
C HIS A 39 2.75 18.35 -5.95
N SER A 40 3.50 17.87 -4.95
CA SER A 40 3.28 18.33 -3.58
C SER A 40 3.41 19.87 -3.48
N PRO A 41 2.83 20.50 -2.43
CA PRO A 41 2.79 21.96 -2.24
C PRO A 41 4.09 22.73 -2.43
N ASP A 42 5.25 22.09 -2.34
CA ASP A 42 6.54 22.71 -2.62
C ASP A 42 7.50 21.85 -3.45
N GLY A 43 7.03 20.71 -3.99
CA GLY A 43 7.81 19.83 -4.86
C GLY A 43 9.02 19.17 -4.20
N ILE A 44 9.01 18.93 -2.88
CA ILE A 44 10.13 18.29 -2.17
C ILE A 44 10.54 16.92 -2.74
N GLU A 45 9.60 16.20 -3.33
CA GLU A 45 9.81 14.92 -4.01
C GLU A 45 10.64 15.05 -5.29
N LEU A 46 10.69 16.24 -5.91
CA LEU A 46 11.44 16.48 -7.13
C LEU A 46 12.95 16.70 -6.92
N THR A 47 13.40 16.71 -5.67
CA THR A 47 14.81 16.97 -5.31
C THR A 47 15.79 15.92 -5.84
N GLY A 48 15.33 14.72 -6.23
CA GLY A 48 16.17 13.67 -6.82
C GLY A 48 16.29 13.72 -8.34
N PHE A 49 15.64 14.66 -9.04
CA PHE A 49 15.68 14.69 -10.51
C PHE A 49 16.82 15.58 -11.02
N SER A 50 17.30 15.29 -12.23
CA SER A 50 18.28 16.16 -12.88
C SER A 50 17.65 17.52 -13.21
N LYS A 51 18.48 18.56 -13.28
CA LYS A 51 18.04 19.89 -13.72
C LYS A 51 17.40 19.85 -15.12
N ALA A 52 17.88 18.96 -15.98
CA ALA A 52 17.34 18.78 -17.33
C ALA A 52 15.91 18.22 -17.30
N ASP A 53 15.65 17.22 -16.45
CA ASP A 53 14.32 16.61 -16.31
C ASP A 53 13.32 17.61 -15.72
N ILE A 54 13.73 18.34 -14.69
CA ILE A 54 12.91 19.40 -14.09
C ILE A 54 12.60 20.47 -15.12
N SER A 55 13.60 20.93 -15.87
CA SER A 55 13.42 21.96 -16.91
C SER A 55 12.44 21.49 -17.99
N ARG A 56 12.56 20.23 -18.44
CA ARG A 56 11.64 19.61 -19.43
C ARG A 56 10.20 19.58 -18.92
N ARG A 57 9.98 19.24 -17.65
CA ARG A 57 8.64 19.19 -17.04
C ARG A 57 8.03 20.57 -16.88
N ILE A 58 8.81 21.54 -16.38
CA ILE A 58 8.37 22.94 -16.25
C ILE A 58 7.94 23.49 -17.62
N ALA A 59 8.70 23.20 -18.68
CA ALA A 59 8.42 23.69 -20.03
C ALA A 59 7.07 23.23 -20.63
N ARG A 60 6.41 22.23 -20.03
CA ARG A 60 5.05 21.82 -20.44
C ARG A 60 3.97 22.83 -20.05
N HIS A 61 4.23 23.66 -19.04
CA HIS A 61 3.26 24.57 -18.44
C HIS A 61 3.75 26.01 -18.42
N GLN A 62 5.02 26.22 -18.05
CA GLN A 62 5.57 27.54 -17.80
C GLN A 62 6.71 27.85 -18.78
N THR A 63 6.83 29.12 -19.15
CA THR A 63 7.92 29.63 -20.00
C THR A 63 8.51 30.91 -19.39
N GLY A 64 9.62 31.40 -19.96
CA GLY A 64 10.20 32.70 -19.59
C GLY A 64 10.63 32.80 -18.12
N THR A 65 10.33 33.93 -17.49
CA THR A 65 10.76 34.26 -16.13
C THR A 65 10.15 33.35 -15.08
N THR A 66 8.87 32.95 -15.21
CA THR A 66 8.22 32.03 -14.26
C THR A 66 8.90 30.67 -14.27
N ALA A 67 9.19 30.12 -15.45
CA ALA A 67 9.93 28.85 -15.57
C ALA A 67 11.32 28.94 -14.93
N ALA A 68 12.04 30.04 -15.14
CA ALA A 68 13.34 30.26 -14.52
C ALA A 68 13.25 30.34 -12.99
N SER A 69 12.22 31.01 -12.44
CA SER A 69 11.98 31.08 -11.00
C SER A 69 11.69 29.71 -10.40
N VAL A 70 10.77 28.93 -10.99
CA VAL A 70 10.46 27.57 -10.53
C VAL A 70 11.69 26.65 -10.60
N LEU A 71 12.48 26.77 -11.67
CA LEU A 71 13.71 25.99 -11.80
C LEU A 71 14.75 26.39 -10.75
N ALA A 72 14.91 27.67 -10.45
CA ALA A 72 15.83 28.15 -9.41
C ALA A 72 15.41 27.62 -8.03
N VAL A 73 14.11 27.61 -7.76
CA VAL A 73 13.51 27.05 -6.55
C VAL A 73 13.87 25.57 -6.34
N LEU A 74 13.76 24.76 -7.38
CA LEU A 74 14.08 23.34 -7.30
C LEU A 74 15.60 23.07 -7.33
N SER A 75 16.35 23.83 -8.14
CA SER A 75 17.79 23.65 -8.32
C SER A 75 18.57 23.82 -7.02
N GLY A 76 18.14 24.75 -6.14
CA GLY A 76 18.76 24.95 -4.83
C GLY A 76 18.50 23.83 -3.81
N ARG A 77 17.67 22.85 -4.16
CA ARG A 77 17.26 21.73 -3.29
C ARG A 77 17.61 20.37 -3.87
N LEU A 78 18.29 20.33 -5.02
CA LEU A 78 18.70 19.08 -5.65
C LEU A 78 19.65 18.31 -4.76
N ASP A 79 19.39 17.02 -4.62
CA ASP A 79 20.24 16.11 -3.87
C ASP A 79 20.69 14.98 -4.78
N SER A 80 21.94 15.11 -5.24
CA SER A 80 22.62 14.15 -6.12
C SER A 80 22.74 12.73 -5.56
N LYS A 81 22.47 12.52 -4.27
CA LYS A 81 22.46 11.18 -3.66
C LYS A 81 21.18 10.41 -3.97
N TYR A 82 20.15 11.09 -4.47
CA TYR A 82 18.87 10.50 -4.82
C TYR A 82 18.68 10.55 -6.33
N ASP A 83 18.48 9.40 -6.94
CA ASP A 83 18.03 9.30 -8.32
C ASP A 83 16.50 9.22 -8.34
N GLY A 84 15.85 10.31 -8.80
CA GLY A 84 14.40 10.40 -8.91
C GLY A 84 13.79 9.41 -9.91
N LEU A 85 14.57 8.89 -10.87
CA LEU A 85 14.12 7.90 -11.85
C LEU A 85 14.09 6.49 -11.28
N GLU A 86 15.07 6.15 -10.43
CA GLU A 86 15.15 4.82 -9.82
C GLU A 86 14.52 4.74 -8.43
N ARG A 87 14.18 5.89 -7.83
CA ARG A 87 13.54 5.93 -6.52
C ARG A 87 12.17 5.29 -6.56
N ARG A 88 11.94 4.37 -5.62
CA ARG A 88 10.65 3.72 -5.36
C ARG A 88 10.19 4.14 -3.96
N PRO A 89 9.43 5.24 -3.84
CA PRO A 89 9.05 5.77 -2.55
C PRO A 89 8.32 4.72 -1.69
N LEU A 90 8.56 4.78 -0.38
CA LEU A 90 7.95 3.88 0.61
C LEU A 90 8.19 2.39 0.37
N GLN A 91 9.18 1.98 -0.44
CA GLN A 91 9.60 0.58 -0.56
C GLN A 91 9.88 0.01 0.84
N PRO A 92 9.09 -0.97 1.32
CA PRO A 92 9.29 -1.51 2.66
C PRO A 92 10.67 -2.13 2.81
N GLY A 93 11.33 -1.85 3.94
CA GLY A 93 12.73 -2.20 4.19
C GLY A 93 13.75 -1.42 3.35
N ALA A 94 13.31 -0.39 2.61
CA ALA A 94 14.09 0.43 1.69
C ALA A 94 14.76 -0.31 0.52
N VAL A 95 14.56 -1.63 0.41
CA VAL A 95 15.14 -2.48 -0.63
C VAL A 95 14.13 -3.51 -1.09
N LEU A 96 14.16 -3.81 -2.39
CA LEU A 96 13.45 -4.95 -2.94
C LEU A 96 14.22 -6.23 -2.59
N LEU A 97 13.53 -7.26 -2.09
CA LEU A 97 14.16 -8.56 -1.86
C LEU A 97 14.69 -9.16 -3.18
N PRO A 98 15.85 -9.84 -3.15
CA PRO A 98 16.45 -10.38 -4.36
C PRO A 98 15.60 -11.53 -4.94
N GLY A 99 15.65 -11.69 -6.27
CA GLY A 99 14.97 -12.77 -6.96
C GLY A 99 14.68 -12.39 -8.41
N SER A 100 14.93 -13.33 -9.33
CA SER A 100 14.78 -13.12 -10.77
C SER A 100 13.32 -12.93 -11.22
N ASN A 101 12.35 -13.29 -10.38
CA ASN A 101 10.92 -13.16 -10.64
C ASN A 101 10.15 -13.00 -9.32
N PRO A 102 8.85 -12.63 -9.35
CA PRO A 102 8.00 -12.51 -8.17
C PRO A 102 8.07 -13.70 -7.20
N GLN A 103 7.97 -14.93 -7.72
CA GLN A 103 7.96 -16.14 -6.91
C GLN A 103 9.26 -16.32 -6.11
N ARG A 104 10.43 -16.06 -6.74
CA ARG A 104 11.71 -16.11 -6.04
C ARG A 104 11.82 -15.06 -4.94
N ARG A 105 11.23 -13.88 -5.16
CA ARG A 105 11.21 -12.82 -4.14
C ARG A 105 10.26 -13.15 -2.99
N ASP A 106 9.15 -13.84 -3.24
CA ASP A 106 8.27 -14.41 -2.22
C ASP A 106 8.98 -15.45 -1.34
N GLU A 107 9.74 -16.34 -1.97
CA GLU A 107 10.56 -17.32 -1.27
C GLU A 107 11.60 -16.66 -0.36
N GLN A 108 12.26 -15.59 -0.84
CA GLN A 108 13.18 -14.80 -0.02
C GLN A 108 12.48 -14.05 1.11
N PHE A 109 11.24 -13.61 0.90
CA PHE A 109 10.44 -12.94 1.94
C PHE A 109 10.21 -13.86 3.14
N LEU A 110 9.82 -15.12 2.92
CA LEU A 110 9.65 -16.09 4.01
C LEU A 110 10.96 -16.34 4.77
N ILE A 111 12.08 -16.45 4.04
CA ILE A 111 13.40 -16.63 4.64
C ILE A 111 13.77 -15.42 5.50
N GLU A 112 13.60 -14.19 4.99
CA GLU A 112 13.90 -12.96 5.72
C GLU A 112 12.98 -12.78 6.94
N LEU A 113 11.68 -13.06 6.78
CA LEU A 113 10.70 -13.01 7.85
C LEU A 113 11.09 -13.96 9.00
N SER A 114 11.56 -15.17 8.69
CA SER A 114 12.00 -16.15 9.70
C SER A 114 13.24 -15.72 10.47
N LYS A 115 14.16 -15.01 9.82
CA LYS A 115 15.37 -14.48 10.45
C LYS A 115 15.06 -13.30 11.38
N ARG A 116 14.21 -12.37 10.91
CA ARG A 116 13.87 -11.16 11.67
C ARG A 116 12.88 -11.42 12.79
N TYR A 117 11.92 -12.30 12.55
CA TYR A 117 10.78 -12.55 13.44
C TYR A 117 10.60 -14.05 13.73
N PRO A 118 11.61 -14.72 14.33
CA PRO A 118 11.56 -16.17 14.58
C PRO A 118 10.39 -16.59 15.48
N ALA A 119 9.83 -15.66 16.27
CA ALA A 119 8.66 -15.91 17.11
C ALA A 119 7.42 -16.34 16.30
N LEU A 120 7.27 -15.92 15.03
CA LEU A 120 6.15 -16.34 14.17
C LEU A 120 6.21 -17.82 13.77
N PHE A 121 7.40 -18.42 13.86
CA PHE A 121 7.68 -19.78 13.44
C PHE A 121 7.76 -20.74 14.64
N LYS A 122 7.60 -20.23 15.88
CA LYS A 122 7.52 -21.07 17.08
C LYS A 122 6.17 -21.81 17.11
N PRO A 123 6.15 -23.12 17.43
CA PRO A 123 4.91 -23.89 17.44
C PRO A 123 3.84 -23.27 18.35
N VAL A 124 2.67 -22.97 17.79
CA VAL A 124 1.49 -22.57 18.56
C VAL A 124 0.77 -23.81 19.07
N LYS A 125 0.70 -24.03 20.39
CA LYS A 125 0.03 -25.20 20.99
C LYS A 125 -1.10 -24.80 21.95
N THR A 126 -0.99 -23.62 22.54
CA THR A 126 -1.89 -23.13 23.59
C THR A 126 -2.42 -21.73 23.25
N LEU A 127 -3.46 -21.30 23.97
CA LEU A 127 -3.97 -19.93 23.86
C LEU A 127 -2.89 -18.88 24.20
N ALA A 128 -1.99 -19.18 25.13
CA ALA A 128 -0.88 -18.30 25.48
C ALA A 128 0.10 -18.15 24.29
N ASP A 129 0.41 -19.24 23.60
CA ASP A 129 1.23 -19.20 22.38
C ASP A 129 0.55 -18.40 21.27
N ALA A 130 -0.77 -18.58 21.08
CA ALA A 130 -1.55 -17.83 20.10
C ALA A 130 -1.53 -16.32 20.39
N GLN A 131 -1.69 -15.91 21.64
CA GLN A 131 -1.58 -14.51 22.05
C GLN A 131 -0.16 -13.96 21.91
N ALA A 132 0.87 -14.79 22.17
CA ALA A 132 2.26 -14.41 21.96
C ALA A 132 2.58 -14.22 20.48
N MET A 133 2.11 -15.12 19.59
CA MET A 133 2.23 -14.96 18.15
C MET A 133 1.47 -13.73 17.66
N GLN A 134 0.25 -13.51 18.15
CA GLN A 134 -0.55 -12.32 17.83
C GLN A 134 0.22 -11.04 18.23
N ALA A 135 0.77 -10.99 19.44
CA ALA A 135 1.57 -9.85 19.87
C ALA A 135 2.83 -9.68 19.01
N ALA A 136 3.52 -10.77 18.68
CA ALA A 136 4.72 -10.75 17.85
C ALA A 136 4.44 -10.22 16.43
N ILE A 137 3.40 -10.70 15.76
CA ILE A 137 3.06 -10.21 14.42
C ILE A 137 2.58 -8.76 14.45
N LEU A 138 1.88 -8.35 15.51
CA LEU A 138 1.42 -6.98 15.71
C LEU A 138 2.56 -5.98 16.00
N ALA A 139 3.66 -6.46 16.56
CA ALA A 139 4.84 -5.64 16.86
C ALA A 139 5.74 -5.39 15.64
N ILE A 140 5.48 -6.05 14.51
CA ILE A 140 6.26 -5.84 13.27
C ILE A 140 6.01 -4.43 12.75
N ASP A 141 7.11 -3.69 12.56
CA ASP A 141 7.12 -2.40 11.87
C ASP A 141 7.11 -2.63 10.35
N LEU A 142 5.92 -2.61 9.75
CA LEU A 142 5.71 -2.94 8.34
C LEU A 142 6.56 -2.11 7.37
N PRO A 143 6.71 -0.78 7.52
CA PRO A 143 7.63 0.01 6.70
C PRO A 143 9.09 -0.46 6.70
N SER A 144 9.58 -1.08 7.77
CA SER A 144 10.97 -1.53 7.87
C SER A 144 11.20 -2.98 7.42
N LEU A 145 10.15 -3.75 7.18
CA LEU A 145 10.23 -5.13 6.74
C LEU A 145 10.50 -5.18 5.23
N PRO A 146 11.66 -5.69 4.76
CA PRO A 146 11.91 -5.88 3.34
C PRO A 146 10.91 -6.89 2.75
N ILE A 147 10.42 -6.60 1.55
CA ILE A 147 9.44 -7.44 0.85
C ILE A 147 9.87 -7.70 -0.60
N GLY A 148 9.22 -8.68 -1.22
CA GLY A 148 9.42 -9.07 -2.62
C GLY A 148 8.56 -8.32 -3.64
N ILE A 149 7.61 -7.50 -3.18
CA ILE A 149 6.78 -6.65 -4.04
C ILE A 149 7.53 -5.36 -4.32
N GLN A 150 7.68 -5.04 -5.60
CA GLN A 150 8.39 -3.84 -6.06
C GLN A 150 7.42 -2.66 -6.09
N MET A 151 7.73 -1.59 -5.34
CA MET A 151 6.94 -0.35 -5.39
C MET A 151 7.18 0.40 -6.69
N ASP A 152 6.19 1.14 -7.17
CA ASP A 152 6.33 1.95 -8.38
C ASP A 152 7.42 3.02 -8.24
N ARG A 153 8.03 3.36 -9.36
CA ARG A 153 8.99 4.47 -9.42
C ARG A 153 8.27 5.77 -9.12
N LEU A 154 8.99 6.72 -8.53
CA LEU A 154 8.46 8.04 -8.21
C LEU A 154 7.92 8.73 -9.48
N SER A 155 8.60 8.56 -10.62
CA SER A 155 8.08 9.05 -11.89
C SER A 155 8.44 8.17 -13.06
N GLU A 156 7.51 8.09 -14.01
CA GLU A 156 7.71 7.51 -15.33
C GLU A 156 7.58 8.61 -16.40
N ASP A 157 8.70 8.92 -17.06
CA ASP A 157 8.77 9.90 -18.14
C ASP A 157 9.41 9.29 -19.40
N GLN A 158 8.61 9.23 -20.47
CA GLN A 158 8.97 8.67 -21.77
C GLN A 158 10.28 9.21 -22.36
N ALA A 159 10.74 10.39 -21.93
CA ALA A 159 12.04 10.92 -22.34
C ALA A 159 13.22 10.01 -21.94
N HIS A 160 13.02 9.09 -20.99
CA HIS A 160 14.00 8.10 -20.57
C HIS A 160 13.81 6.74 -21.25
N GLY A 161 12.93 6.65 -22.26
CA GLY A 161 12.69 5.46 -23.06
C GLY A 161 11.33 4.82 -22.79
N PRO A 162 10.98 3.76 -23.57
CA PRO A 162 9.66 3.13 -23.51
C PRO A 162 9.33 2.48 -22.16
N ASP A 163 10.34 1.96 -21.45
CA ASP A 163 10.17 1.40 -20.10
C ASP A 163 9.70 2.44 -19.07
N HIS A 164 9.84 3.73 -19.39
CA HIS A 164 9.39 4.86 -18.58
C HIS A 164 8.11 5.52 -19.12
N ALA A 165 7.39 4.85 -20.03
CA ALA A 165 6.14 5.34 -20.62
C ALA A 165 4.91 4.67 -19.95
N SER A 166 4.87 4.64 -18.61
CA SER A 166 3.78 4.02 -17.84
C SER A 166 3.00 5.03 -17.00
N ILE A 167 1.71 4.78 -16.77
CA ILE A 167 0.92 5.49 -15.75
C ILE A 167 1.14 4.92 -14.35
N ALA A 168 1.90 3.82 -14.20
CA ALA A 168 2.24 3.21 -12.91
C ALA A 168 3.38 3.96 -12.23
N ASP A 169 3.10 5.20 -11.83
CA ASP A 169 4.02 6.06 -11.09
C ASP A 169 3.28 6.85 -10.00
N TRP A 170 3.99 7.68 -9.24
CA TRP A 170 3.39 8.45 -8.16
C TRP A 170 2.77 9.77 -8.61
N PHE A 171 3.11 10.27 -9.80
CA PHE A 171 2.69 11.60 -10.23
C PHE A 171 1.33 11.54 -10.95
N PRO A 172 0.40 12.43 -10.60
CA PRO A 172 -0.74 12.75 -11.45
C PRO A 172 -0.26 13.13 -12.86
N ASP A 173 -0.81 12.46 -13.87
CA ASP A 173 -0.55 12.81 -15.27
C ASP A 173 -1.40 14.02 -15.74
N VAL A 174 -2.44 14.38 -14.97
CA VAL A 174 -3.30 15.55 -15.17
C VAL A 174 -3.42 16.36 -13.87
N PRO A 175 -3.64 17.68 -13.94
CA PRO A 175 -3.79 18.52 -12.76
C PRO A 175 -5.05 18.15 -11.96
N VAL A 176 -4.93 18.18 -10.63
CA VAL A 176 -6.03 17.84 -9.71
C VAL A 176 -6.96 19.02 -9.43
N PHE A 177 -6.45 20.24 -9.51
CA PHE A 177 -7.20 21.47 -9.27
C PHE A 177 -6.63 22.65 -10.09
N ASP A 178 -7.46 23.68 -10.29
CA ASP A 178 -7.16 24.91 -11.04
C ASP A 178 -7.51 26.19 -10.25
N THR A 179 -7.78 26.05 -8.94
CA THR A 179 -8.15 27.14 -8.03
C THR A 179 -6.99 27.55 -7.13
N ASP A 180 -6.98 28.81 -6.70
CA ASP A 180 -6.00 29.34 -5.72
C ASP A 180 -6.37 29.01 -4.28
N GLU A 181 -7.56 28.44 -4.06
CA GLU A 181 -8.09 28.11 -2.74
C GLU A 181 -7.22 27.14 -1.94
N ILE A 182 -6.27 26.42 -2.55
CA ILE A 182 -5.36 25.52 -1.83
C ILE A 182 -4.17 26.26 -1.18
N ARG A 183 -3.94 27.51 -1.58
CA ARG A 183 -2.71 28.25 -1.27
C ARG A 183 -2.49 28.42 0.23
N ASP A 184 -3.55 28.73 0.96
CA ASP A 184 -3.44 29.02 2.40
C ASP A 184 -3.20 27.75 3.20
N GLU A 185 -3.89 26.65 2.88
CA GLU A 185 -3.65 25.34 3.48
C GLU A 185 -2.26 24.79 3.14
N ALA A 186 -1.81 24.98 1.90
CA ALA A 186 -0.46 24.63 1.47
C ALA A 186 0.60 25.39 2.29
N ARG A 187 0.43 26.71 2.45
CA ARG A 187 1.30 27.56 3.27
C ARG A 187 1.28 27.15 4.74
N ALA A 188 0.10 26.91 5.30
CA ALA A 188 -0.06 26.49 6.69
C ALA A 188 0.64 25.15 6.94
N TYR A 189 0.49 24.18 6.04
CA TYR A 189 1.17 22.90 6.11
C TYR A 189 2.69 23.04 6.00
N ILE A 190 3.21 23.82 5.03
CA ILE A 190 4.65 24.01 4.86
C ILE A 190 5.27 24.68 6.10
N ALA A 191 4.59 25.67 6.67
CA ALA A 191 5.04 26.40 7.85
C ALA A 191 5.06 25.52 9.11
N ASN A 192 4.08 24.61 9.25
CA ASN A 192 3.97 23.70 10.39
C ASN A 192 3.53 22.29 9.92
N PRO A 193 4.44 21.44 9.44
CA PRO A 193 4.09 20.10 8.99
C PRO A 193 3.67 19.22 10.16
N SER A 194 2.37 18.97 10.30
CA SER A 194 1.78 18.07 11.29
C SER A 194 0.70 17.19 10.62
N GLU A 195 0.25 16.14 11.30
CA GLU A 195 -0.88 15.35 10.79
C GLU A 195 -2.15 16.21 10.66
N ASP A 196 -2.37 17.18 11.55
CA ASP A 196 -3.55 18.05 11.50
C ASP A 196 -3.50 19.01 10.30
N THR A 197 -2.35 19.63 10.03
CA THR A 197 -2.21 20.49 8.84
C THR A 197 -2.22 19.68 7.55
N LEU A 198 -1.72 18.43 7.57
CA LEU A 198 -1.85 17.50 6.44
C LEU A 198 -3.32 17.15 6.17
N LYS A 199 -4.08 16.81 7.22
CA LYS A 199 -5.52 16.49 7.11
C LYS A 199 -6.31 17.66 6.56
N ALA A 200 -6.06 18.87 7.06
CA ALA A 200 -6.71 20.08 6.54
C ALA A 200 -6.41 20.30 5.05
N LEU A 201 -5.14 20.14 4.65
CA LEU A 201 -4.72 20.24 3.26
C LEU A 201 -5.40 19.18 2.37
N ASP A 202 -5.34 17.90 2.77
CA ASP A 202 -5.98 16.81 2.03
C ASP A 202 -7.49 17.00 1.89
N GLN A 203 -8.18 17.39 2.97
CA GLN A 203 -9.61 17.71 2.93
C GLN A 203 -9.91 18.87 1.98
N LYS A 204 -9.07 19.91 1.98
CA LYS A 204 -9.22 21.03 1.05
C LYS A 204 -9.07 20.56 -0.39
N VAL A 205 -8.04 19.76 -0.71
CA VAL A 205 -7.85 19.17 -2.05
C VAL A 205 -9.09 18.38 -2.48
N VAL A 206 -9.60 17.49 -1.63
CA VAL A 206 -10.80 16.70 -1.93
C VAL A 206 -12.02 17.60 -2.17
N SER A 207 -12.16 18.68 -1.41
CA SER A 207 -13.31 19.60 -1.53
C SER A 207 -13.31 20.43 -2.82
N ILE A 208 -12.12 20.77 -3.34
CA ILE A 208 -11.97 21.61 -4.53
C ILE A 208 -11.76 20.80 -5.81
N ALA A 209 -11.26 19.58 -5.70
CA ALA A 209 -11.12 18.66 -6.81
C ALA A 209 -12.50 18.30 -7.37
N LYS A 210 -12.64 18.39 -8.69
CA LYS A 210 -13.88 18.07 -9.41
C LYS A 210 -13.59 17.04 -10.50
N PRO A 211 -13.28 15.78 -10.13
CA PRO A 211 -13.01 14.74 -11.11
C PRO A 211 -14.24 14.56 -12.02
N ARG A 212 -14.01 14.53 -13.33
CA ARG A 212 -15.07 14.43 -14.36
C ARG A 212 -15.10 13.06 -15.01
N ASP A 213 -14.07 12.27 -14.79
CA ASP A 213 -13.81 10.99 -15.42
C ASP A 213 -12.95 10.11 -14.49
N PRO A 214 -12.79 8.81 -14.80
CA PRO A 214 -11.95 7.93 -14.01
C PRO A 214 -10.50 8.41 -13.90
N PHE A 215 -9.89 8.93 -14.96
CA PHE A 215 -8.47 9.28 -14.95
C PHE A 215 -8.17 10.50 -14.06
N THR A 216 -9.06 11.49 -14.03
CA THR A 216 -9.00 12.61 -13.09
C THR A 216 -9.22 12.17 -11.64
N THR A 217 -9.96 11.07 -11.41
CA THR A 217 -10.06 10.43 -10.08
C THR A 217 -8.73 9.78 -9.69
N LEU A 218 -8.08 9.03 -10.59
CA LEU A 218 -6.74 8.47 -10.35
C LEU A 218 -5.73 9.59 -10.01
N ALA A 219 -5.76 10.70 -10.75
CA ALA A 219 -4.90 11.85 -10.51
C ALA A 219 -5.09 12.42 -9.09
N LEU A 220 -6.34 12.56 -8.62
CA LEU A 220 -6.64 12.97 -7.26
C LEU A 220 -6.05 12.00 -6.21
N ASP A 221 -6.24 10.69 -6.39
CA ASP A 221 -5.76 9.69 -5.43
C ASP A 221 -4.22 9.58 -5.39
N LYS A 222 -3.56 9.70 -6.55
CA LYS A 222 -2.09 9.84 -6.64
C LYS A 222 -1.61 11.10 -5.91
N TYR A 223 -2.26 12.24 -6.14
CA TYR A 223 -1.89 13.50 -5.48
C TYR A 223 -2.03 13.40 -3.95
N ARG A 224 -3.12 12.82 -3.45
CA ARG A 224 -3.31 12.59 -2.02
C ARG A 224 -2.24 11.65 -1.45
N SER A 225 -1.83 10.65 -2.21
CA SER A 225 -0.71 9.77 -1.85
C SER A 225 0.63 10.52 -1.83
N LEU A 226 0.86 11.47 -2.73
CA LEU A 226 2.02 12.36 -2.69
C LEU A 226 2.02 13.25 -1.45
N LEU A 227 0.85 13.77 -1.03
CA LEU A 227 0.74 14.53 0.22
C LEU A 227 1.21 13.72 1.43
N VAL A 228 0.86 12.43 1.47
CA VAL A 228 1.34 11.51 2.50
C VAL A 228 2.86 11.32 2.37
N LEU A 229 3.36 11.00 1.17
CA LEU A 229 4.79 10.80 0.95
C LEU A 229 5.63 12.00 1.39
N GLN A 230 5.25 13.23 0.99
CA GLN A 230 5.99 14.42 1.40
C GLN A 230 5.99 14.62 2.92
N HIS A 231 4.90 14.24 3.60
CA HIS A 231 4.79 14.36 5.04
C HIS A 231 5.77 13.42 5.71
N GLU A 232 5.78 12.15 5.29
CA GLU A 232 6.72 11.17 5.83
C GLU A 232 8.17 11.56 5.52
N MET A 233 8.45 12.18 4.35
CA MET A 233 9.77 12.72 4.03
C MET A 233 10.20 13.89 4.94
N ARG A 234 9.25 14.70 5.44
CA ARG A 234 9.52 15.85 6.31
C ARG A 234 9.65 15.46 7.77
N THR A 235 8.72 14.65 8.25
CA THR A 235 8.57 14.37 9.67
C THR A 235 9.26 13.08 10.09
N GLY A 236 9.53 12.17 9.13
CA GLY A 236 9.96 10.80 9.42
C GLY A 236 8.86 9.95 10.04
N HIS A 237 7.63 10.46 10.16
CA HIS A 237 6.51 9.77 10.79
C HIS A 237 5.54 9.23 9.75
N GLN A 238 5.13 7.99 9.93
CA GLN A 238 4.15 7.31 9.10
C GLN A 238 2.75 7.88 9.36
N VAL A 239 2.02 8.24 8.30
CA VAL A 239 0.62 8.67 8.41
C VAL A 239 -0.28 7.43 8.50
N LYS A 240 -1.11 7.34 9.54
CA LYS A 240 -2.04 6.20 9.77
C LYS A 240 -3.51 6.58 9.72
N ASP A 241 -3.79 7.87 9.62
CA ASP A 241 -5.15 8.38 9.65
C ASP A 241 -5.47 9.18 8.39
N PHE A 242 -6.44 8.67 7.64
CA PHE A 242 -6.91 9.23 6.38
C PHE A 242 -8.39 9.57 6.51
N PRO A 243 -8.75 10.81 6.90
CA PRO A 243 -10.14 11.17 7.17
C PRO A 243 -11.05 11.06 5.93
N THR A 244 -10.45 11.08 4.75
CA THR A 244 -11.09 11.03 3.42
C THR A 244 -10.89 9.67 2.72
N GLY A 245 -10.46 8.64 3.47
CA GLY A 245 -10.18 7.30 2.97
C GLY A 245 -8.72 7.12 2.54
N ASN A 246 -8.25 5.87 2.51
CA ASN A 246 -6.86 5.50 2.23
C ASN A 246 -6.50 5.74 0.75
N PRO A 247 -5.69 6.75 0.40
CA PRO A 247 -5.43 7.12 -0.99
C PRO A 247 -4.61 6.05 -1.74
N PHE A 248 -3.72 5.34 -1.05
CA PHE A 248 -2.98 4.25 -1.65
C PHE A 248 -3.90 3.11 -2.09
N TRP A 249 -4.88 2.78 -1.26
CA TRP A 249 -5.88 1.77 -1.59
C TRP A 249 -6.75 2.20 -2.77
N GLN A 250 -7.10 3.47 -2.88
CA GLN A 250 -7.92 4.00 -3.97
C GLN A 250 -7.19 3.95 -5.33
N VAL A 251 -5.88 4.24 -5.35
CA VAL A 251 -5.04 4.03 -6.55
C VAL A 251 -5.04 2.55 -6.98
N ALA A 252 -4.94 1.63 -6.02
CA ALA A 252 -4.98 0.21 -6.31
C ALA A 252 -6.36 -0.27 -6.82
N GLU A 253 -7.43 0.24 -6.21
CA GLU A 253 -8.82 -0.01 -6.65
C GLU A 253 -9.07 0.51 -8.06
N PHE A 254 -8.46 1.63 -8.46
CA PHE A 254 -8.52 2.11 -9.84
C PHE A 254 -7.96 1.06 -10.80
N GLY A 255 -6.75 0.55 -10.53
CA GLY A 255 -6.14 -0.53 -11.32
C GLY A 255 -7.01 -1.78 -11.37
N ARG A 256 -7.68 -2.14 -10.27
CA ARG A 256 -8.64 -3.26 -10.26
C ARG A 256 -9.88 -3.00 -11.13
N VAL A 257 -10.57 -1.89 -10.90
CA VAL A 257 -11.87 -1.61 -11.51
C VAL A 257 -11.73 -1.40 -13.01
N TYR A 258 -10.63 -0.77 -13.44
CA TYR A 258 -10.44 -0.32 -14.81
C TYR A 258 -9.44 -1.16 -15.63
N HIS A 259 -9.03 -2.34 -15.15
CA HIS A 259 -8.06 -3.20 -15.85
C HIS A 259 -8.47 -3.66 -17.25
N GLU A 260 -9.76 -3.65 -17.59
CA GLU A 260 -10.28 -3.99 -18.92
C GLU A 260 -10.72 -2.77 -19.73
N SER A 261 -10.54 -1.56 -19.20
CA SER A 261 -10.92 -0.32 -19.89
C SER A 261 -9.88 0.10 -20.91
N ASP A 262 -10.29 0.94 -21.86
CA ASP A 262 -9.38 1.63 -22.79
C ASP A 262 -9.12 3.08 -22.34
N TYR A 263 -8.12 3.74 -22.95
CA TYR A 263 -7.76 5.13 -22.63
C TYR A 263 -8.94 6.10 -22.78
N LYS A 264 -9.84 5.87 -23.75
CA LYS A 264 -10.97 6.74 -24.03
C LYS A 264 -12.06 6.61 -22.97
N THR A 265 -12.37 5.39 -22.54
CA THR A 265 -13.31 5.12 -21.43
C THR A 265 -12.82 5.76 -20.12
N LEU A 266 -11.51 5.81 -19.91
CA LEU A 266 -10.92 6.46 -18.73
C LEU A 266 -10.93 7.99 -18.81
N GLY A 267 -11.17 8.59 -19.98
CA GLY A 267 -11.04 10.03 -20.17
C GLY A 267 -9.59 10.51 -20.23
N VAL A 268 -8.64 9.63 -20.60
CA VAL A 268 -7.23 10.01 -20.71
C VAL A 268 -7.05 10.93 -21.92
N PRO A 269 -6.47 12.13 -21.75
CA PRO A 269 -6.13 13.01 -22.86
C PRO A 269 -5.27 12.32 -23.93
N GLU A 270 -5.53 12.58 -25.21
CA GLU A 270 -4.88 11.84 -26.30
C GLU A 270 -3.36 12.04 -26.33
N ASP A 271 -2.85 13.21 -25.96
CA ASP A 271 -1.41 13.48 -25.83
C ASP A 271 -0.76 12.64 -24.73
N ILE A 272 -1.43 12.47 -23.58
CA ILE A 272 -0.99 11.58 -22.51
C ILE A 272 -1.08 10.12 -22.95
N ALA A 273 -2.20 9.73 -23.58
CA ALA A 273 -2.38 8.37 -24.06
C ALA A 273 -1.28 7.99 -25.06
N GLN A 274 -0.94 8.88 -26.00
CA GLN A 274 0.17 8.68 -26.93
C GLN A 274 1.52 8.55 -26.20
N ALA A 275 1.78 9.40 -25.21
CA ALA A 275 3.00 9.36 -24.42
C ALA A 275 3.16 8.10 -23.56
N LYS A 276 2.07 7.36 -23.30
CA LYS A 276 2.03 6.18 -22.42
C LYS A 276 1.72 4.87 -23.17
N ARG A 277 1.58 4.90 -24.51
CA ARG A 277 1.20 3.75 -25.37
C ARG A 277 2.38 2.94 -25.92
N MET A 278 3.63 3.26 -25.55
CA MET A 278 4.81 2.85 -26.33
C MET A 278 4.98 1.33 -26.44
N ASP A 279 5.09 0.59 -25.33
CA ASP A 279 5.37 -0.86 -25.36
C ASP A 279 4.51 -1.71 -24.41
N THR A 280 3.68 -1.08 -23.56
CA THR A 280 2.89 -1.79 -22.54
C THR A 280 1.41 -1.50 -22.72
N THR A 281 0.57 -2.53 -22.74
CA THR A 281 -0.88 -2.35 -22.84
C THR A 281 -1.42 -1.65 -21.59
N LEU A 282 -2.53 -0.92 -21.72
CA LEU A 282 -3.17 -0.29 -20.56
C LEU A 282 -3.54 -1.33 -19.49
N HIS A 283 -3.97 -2.53 -19.90
CA HIS A 283 -4.23 -3.65 -19.02
C HIS A 283 -3.01 -4.03 -18.16
N ASP A 284 -1.83 -4.11 -18.79
CA ASP A 284 -0.59 -4.42 -18.09
C ASP A 284 -0.15 -3.28 -17.17
N GLN A 285 -0.39 -2.01 -17.55
CA GLN A 285 -0.16 -0.86 -16.67
C GLN A 285 -1.09 -0.89 -15.44
N MET A 286 -2.35 -1.30 -15.60
CA MET A 286 -3.27 -1.49 -14.46
C MET A 286 -2.87 -2.65 -13.55
N LYS A 287 -2.25 -3.71 -14.10
CA LYS A 287 -1.63 -4.77 -13.30
C LYS A 287 -0.40 -4.28 -12.54
N GLN A 288 0.44 -3.46 -13.17
CA GLN A 288 1.62 -2.87 -12.52
C GLN A 288 1.23 -2.03 -11.31
N ILE A 289 0.20 -1.17 -11.43
CA ILE A 289 -0.20 -0.26 -10.35
C ILE A 289 -0.96 -0.96 -9.21
N ARG A 290 -1.75 -2.00 -9.45
CA ARG A 290 -2.67 -2.48 -8.39
C ARG A 290 -1.94 -3.09 -7.19
N LEU A 291 -1.02 -4.03 -7.40
CA LEU A 291 -0.46 -4.80 -6.29
C LEU A 291 0.45 -3.96 -5.36
N PRO A 292 1.40 -3.15 -5.87
CA PRO A 292 2.23 -2.32 -5.02
C PRO A 292 1.42 -1.34 -4.18
N TRP A 293 0.41 -0.71 -4.78
CA TRP A 293 -0.45 0.26 -4.11
C TRP A 293 -1.41 -0.40 -3.11
N TYR A 294 -1.91 -1.61 -3.38
CA TYR A 294 -2.65 -2.39 -2.36
C TYR A 294 -1.76 -2.70 -1.16
N TRP A 295 -0.50 -3.07 -1.40
CA TRP A 295 0.44 -3.31 -0.32
C TRP A 295 0.69 -2.04 0.51
N LEU A 296 0.94 -0.89 -0.13
CA LEU A 296 1.07 0.39 0.57
C LEU A 296 -0.18 0.71 1.39
N GLY A 297 -1.37 0.60 0.79
CA GLY A 297 -2.64 0.81 1.47
C GLY A 297 -2.80 -0.09 2.70
N TRP A 298 -2.54 -1.39 2.54
CA TRP A 298 -2.60 -2.35 3.63
C TRP A 298 -1.59 -2.04 4.75
N THR A 299 -0.36 -1.62 4.45
CA THR A 299 0.60 -1.26 5.50
C THR A 299 0.16 -0.07 6.35
N ARG A 300 -0.78 0.74 5.86
CA ARG A 300 -1.36 1.89 6.57
C ARG A 300 -2.67 1.58 7.28
N ASP A 301 -3.39 0.55 6.83
CA ASP A 301 -4.64 0.06 7.42
C ASP A 301 -4.65 -1.49 7.39
N PRO A 302 -3.88 -2.17 8.24
CA PRO A 302 -3.69 -3.62 8.08
C PRO A 302 -4.95 -4.45 8.38
N SER A 303 -5.93 -3.88 9.10
CA SER A 303 -7.28 -4.46 9.25
C SER A 303 -8.18 -4.26 8.04
N LEU A 304 -7.82 -3.39 7.09
CA LEU A 304 -8.60 -2.98 5.91
C LEU A 304 -9.95 -2.35 6.24
N THR A 305 -10.06 -1.75 7.43
CA THR A 305 -11.32 -1.17 7.92
C THR A 305 -11.53 0.28 7.49
N LYS A 306 -10.46 0.97 7.09
CA LYS A 306 -10.46 2.34 6.54
C LYS A 306 -10.31 2.37 5.01
N SER A 307 -10.09 1.20 4.40
CA SER A 307 -9.83 1.04 2.96
C SER A 307 -11.10 1.01 2.10
N GLY A 308 -12.28 0.93 2.73
CA GLY A 308 -13.57 1.07 2.07
C GLY A 308 -14.69 0.28 2.76
N PRO A 309 -15.96 0.57 2.46
CA PRO A 309 -17.10 -0.14 3.05
C PRO A 309 -17.38 -1.50 2.40
N MET A 310 -16.77 -1.78 1.24
CA MET A 310 -17.00 -3.03 0.51
C MET A 310 -16.50 -4.23 1.32
N ARG A 311 -17.32 -5.26 1.41
CA ARG A 311 -17.01 -6.45 2.21
C ARG A 311 -15.80 -7.20 1.66
N GLU A 312 -15.65 -7.22 0.35
CA GLU A 312 -14.54 -7.84 -0.38
C GLU A 312 -13.22 -7.15 -0.05
N THR A 313 -13.22 -5.82 0.09
CA THR A 313 -12.09 -5.02 0.59
C THR A 313 -11.77 -5.41 2.03
N ILE A 314 -12.75 -5.41 2.93
CA ILE A 314 -12.55 -5.76 4.34
C ILE A 314 -12.07 -7.21 4.49
N ARG A 315 -12.45 -8.13 3.61
CA ARG A 315 -11.95 -9.53 3.60
C ARG A 315 -10.62 -9.71 2.89
N ALA A 316 -10.11 -8.67 2.24
CA ALA A 316 -8.93 -8.71 1.37
C ALA A 316 -9.09 -9.63 0.14
N ASP A 317 -10.31 -9.93 -0.33
CA ASP A 317 -10.54 -10.93 -1.39
C ASP A 317 -9.77 -10.59 -2.68
N TYR A 318 -9.87 -9.35 -3.15
CA TYR A 318 -9.16 -8.90 -4.35
C TYR A 318 -7.66 -8.77 -4.12
N PHE A 319 -7.23 -8.37 -2.93
CA PHE A 319 -5.81 -8.27 -2.63
C PHE A 319 -5.14 -9.63 -2.62
N CYS A 320 -5.79 -10.64 -2.03
CA CYS A 320 -5.37 -12.04 -2.10
C CYS A 320 -5.30 -12.53 -3.55
N LYS A 321 -6.33 -12.25 -4.35
CA LYS A 321 -6.35 -12.56 -5.79
C LYS A 321 -5.11 -12.05 -6.52
N TYR A 322 -4.75 -10.79 -6.29
CA TYR A 322 -3.62 -10.17 -7.01
C TYR A 322 -2.25 -10.57 -6.46
N LEU A 323 -2.17 -10.93 -5.18
CA LEU A 323 -0.98 -11.59 -4.64
C LEU A 323 -0.76 -12.98 -5.26
N GLU A 324 -1.80 -13.64 -5.77
CA GLU A 324 -1.65 -14.90 -6.51
C GLU A 324 -1.40 -14.66 -8.01
N GLU A 325 -2.20 -13.81 -8.65
CA GLU A 325 -2.21 -13.63 -10.11
C GLU A 325 -1.03 -12.80 -10.65
N ASP A 326 -0.62 -11.72 -9.97
CA ASP A 326 0.38 -10.77 -10.51
C ASP A 326 1.83 -11.14 -10.20
N GLY A 327 1.99 -12.20 -9.43
CA GLY A 327 3.27 -12.74 -9.07
C GLY A 327 2.98 -13.64 -7.90
N PRO A 328 3.14 -14.97 -7.98
CA PRO A 328 2.61 -15.81 -6.92
C PRO A 328 3.41 -15.53 -5.63
N TYR A 329 2.84 -14.67 -4.78
CA TYR A 329 3.39 -14.14 -3.55
C TYR A 329 2.69 -14.81 -2.35
N MET A 330 2.63 -16.14 -2.36
CA MET A 330 1.87 -16.91 -1.37
C MET A 330 2.36 -16.68 0.07
N GLY A 331 3.67 -16.50 0.26
CA GLY A 331 4.26 -16.14 1.54
C GLY A 331 3.82 -14.75 2.02
N HIS A 332 3.78 -13.76 1.11
CA HIS A 332 3.25 -12.43 1.43
C HIS A 332 1.74 -12.48 1.74
N GLU A 333 0.95 -13.23 0.96
CA GLU A 333 -0.48 -13.39 1.19
C GLU A 333 -0.78 -13.99 2.55
N LEU A 334 -0.08 -15.08 2.91
CA LEU A 334 -0.21 -15.71 4.22
C LEU A 334 0.16 -14.73 5.33
N PHE A 335 1.30 -14.04 5.23
CA PHE A 335 1.72 -13.05 6.22
C PHE A 335 0.71 -11.91 6.38
N MET A 336 0.24 -11.36 5.26
CA MET A 336 -0.76 -10.28 5.20
C MET A 336 -2.04 -10.71 5.92
N LEU A 337 -2.57 -11.90 5.62
CA LEU A 337 -3.76 -12.44 6.26
C LEU A 337 -3.55 -12.73 7.75
N THR A 338 -2.42 -13.32 8.14
CA THR A 338 -2.10 -13.55 9.56
C THR A 338 -2.11 -12.23 10.33
N ARG A 339 -1.48 -11.17 9.79
CA ARG A 339 -1.41 -9.86 10.42
C ARG A 339 -2.78 -9.18 10.46
N LYS A 340 -3.53 -9.24 9.37
CA LYS A 340 -4.89 -8.70 9.28
C LYS A 340 -5.83 -9.34 10.31
N LEU A 341 -5.81 -10.67 10.43
CA LEU A 341 -6.60 -11.39 11.42
C LEU A 341 -6.17 -11.04 12.83
N ALA A 342 -4.87 -10.90 13.09
CA ALA A 342 -4.37 -10.44 14.38
C ALA A 342 -4.89 -9.04 14.78
N GLU A 343 -5.25 -8.18 13.81
CA GLU A 343 -5.81 -6.85 14.04
C GLU A 343 -7.34 -6.77 14.17
N GLN A 344 -8.11 -7.79 13.75
CA GLN A 344 -9.58 -7.73 13.65
C GLN A 344 -10.31 -7.26 14.93
N ASN A 345 -9.76 -7.53 16.11
CA ASN A 345 -10.36 -7.13 17.39
C ASN A 345 -9.76 -5.86 18.01
N ARG A 346 -8.88 -5.15 17.29
CA ARG A 346 -8.19 -3.94 17.76
C ARG A 346 -8.54 -2.69 16.99
N SER A 347 -9.11 -2.81 15.78
CA SER A 347 -9.53 -1.63 15.02
C SER A 347 -10.76 -0.98 15.68
N PRO A 348 -10.74 0.33 15.98
CA PRO A 348 -11.82 1.03 16.67
C PRO A 348 -13.17 0.95 15.95
N ILE A 349 -13.17 0.68 14.65
CA ILE A 349 -14.39 0.51 13.83
C ILE A 349 -15.08 -0.84 14.11
N VAL A 350 -14.31 -1.87 14.48
CA VAL A 350 -14.76 -3.25 14.75
C VAL A 350 -14.53 -3.65 16.21
N VAL A 351 -14.21 -2.71 17.11
CA VAL A 351 -14.14 -2.98 18.54
C VAL A 351 -15.50 -3.50 19.00
N GLY A 352 -15.54 -4.76 19.41
CA GLY A 352 -16.77 -5.43 19.83
C GLY A 352 -17.35 -6.40 18.80
N GLU A 353 -16.91 -6.39 17.55
CA GLU A 353 -17.32 -7.39 16.56
C GLU A 353 -16.73 -8.77 16.88
N PRO A 354 -17.50 -9.87 16.78
CA PRO A 354 -16.98 -11.21 17.06
C PRO A 354 -15.83 -11.58 16.13
N TRP A 355 -14.90 -12.39 16.64
CA TRP A 355 -13.77 -12.88 15.84
C TRP A 355 -14.26 -13.68 14.64
N GLU A 356 -13.60 -13.49 13.50
CA GLU A 356 -13.98 -14.19 12.27
C GLU A 356 -12.78 -14.71 11.48
N ILE A 357 -12.80 -16.01 11.21
CA ILE A 357 -11.88 -16.62 10.25
C ILE A 357 -12.14 -16.08 8.83
N GLN A 358 -11.10 -15.52 8.22
CA GLN A 358 -11.12 -14.95 6.87
C GLN A 358 -9.90 -15.44 6.06
N TYR A 359 -9.89 -16.73 5.70
CA TYR A 359 -8.98 -17.33 4.73
C TYR A 359 -9.72 -17.79 3.46
N SER A 360 -10.95 -17.30 3.22
CA SER A 360 -11.81 -17.83 2.16
C SER A 360 -11.16 -17.78 0.79
N PHE A 361 -10.53 -16.66 0.42
CA PHE A 361 -9.85 -16.55 -0.87
C PHE A 361 -8.55 -17.37 -0.90
N PHE A 362 -7.73 -17.27 0.15
CA PHE A 362 -6.49 -18.04 0.30
C PHE A 362 -6.68 -19.55 0.21
N LEU A 363 -7.83 -20.08 0.63
CA LEU A 363 -8.14 -21.51 0.59
C LEU A 363 -9.04 -21.91 -0.60
N ALA A 364 -9.55 -20.94 -1.36
CA ALA A 364 -10.43 -21.19 -2.49
C ALA A 364 -9.64 -21.59 -3.75
N ASN A 365 -10.40 -22.09 -4.74
CA ASN A 365 -9.99 -22.40 -6.11
C ASN A 365 -9.00 -23.57 -6.25
N THR A 366 -7.76 -23.37 -5.82
CA THR A 366 -6.66 -24.32 -6.04
C THR A 366 -6.14 -24.83 -4.69
N PRO A 367 -6.02 -26.16 -4.49
CA PRO A 367 -5.50 -26.71 -3.26
C PRO A 367 -4.17 -26.04 -2.87
N LEU A 368 -4.08 -25.54 -1.62
CA LEU A 368 -2.95 -24.72 -1.19
C LEU A 368 -1.60 -25.43 -1.38
N ILE A 369 -1.57 -26.76 -1.22
CA ILE A 369 -0.39 -27.61 -1.45
C ILE A 369 0.20 -27.46 -2.87
N GLN A 370 -0.63 -27.16 -3.88
CA GLN A 370 -0.18 -26.96 -5.26
C GLN A 370 0.45 -25.58 -5.46
N ARG A 371 0.09 -24.61 -4.63
CA ARG A 371 0.53 -23.21 -4.69
C ARG A 371 1.72 -22.90 -3.78
N GLU A 372 2.12 -23.83 -2.91
CA GLU A 372 3.26 -23.64 -2.02
C GLU A 372 4.55 -23.24 -2.77
N PRO A 373 5.45 -22.50 -2.08
CA PRO A 373 6.80 -22.25 -2.56
C PRO A 373 7.50 -23.53 -3.03
N LYS A 374 8.35 -23.41 -4.05
CA LYS A 374 9.00 -24.58 -4.68
C LYS A 374 10.38 -24.86 -4.11
N ILE A 375 11.03 -23.86 -3.49
CA ILE A 375 12.25 -24.08 -2.71
C ILE A 375 11.91 -24.77 -1.39
N ALA A 376 12.53 -25.91 -1.11
CA ALA A 376 12.28 -26.72 0.09
C ALA A 376 12.35 -25.92 1.40
N GLN A 377 13.34 -25.03 1.55
CA GLN A 377 13.44 -24.16 2.73
C GLN A 377 12.24 -23.23 2.87
N ALA A 378 11.90 -22.48 1.81
CA ALA A 378 10.76 -21.58 1.82
C ALA A 378 9.43 -22.33 1.99
N GLN A 379 9.29 -23.52 1.41
CA GLN A 379 8.13 -24.40 1.59
C GLN A 379 7.96 -24.83 3.05
N SER A 380 9.06 -25.22 3.73
CA SER A 380 9.00 -25.56 5.15
C SER A 380 8.57 -24.35 5.99
N LEU A 381 9.17 -23.18 5.75
CA LEU A 381 8.82 -21.94 6.45
C LEU A 381 7.36 -21.53 6.20
N PHE A 382 6.89 -21.64 4.96
CA PHE A 382 5.50 -21.40 4.61
C PHE A 382 4.56 -22.30 5.40
N ARG A 383 4.83 -23.62 5.43
CA ARG A 383 4.02 -24.59 6.18
C ARG A 383 4.03 -24.32 7.68
N ASP A 384 5.17 -23.94 8.25
CA ASP A 384 5.26 -23.60 9.67
C ASP A 384 4.46 -22.33 10.00
N LEU A 385 4.59 -21.28 9.19
CA LEU A 385 3.79 -20.08 9.34
C LEU A 385 2.29 -20.36 9.16
N ALA A 386 1.91 -21.18 8.18
CA ALA A 386 0.51 -21.52 7.91
C ALA A 386 -0.11 -22.24 9.09
N VAL A 387 0.56 -23.29 9.61
CA VAL A 387 0.11 -24.03 10.79
C VAL A 387 -0.06 -23.11 11.99
N ASN A 388 0.94 -22.27 12.27
CA ASN A 388 0.89 -21.35 13.40
C ASN A 388 -0.23 -20.31 13.24
N SER A 389 -0.38 -19.75 12.04
CA SER A 389 -1.44 -18.79 11.71
C SER A 389 -2.83 -19.42 11.92
N PHE A 390 -3.03 -20.63 11.44
CA PHE A 390 -4.31 -21.33 11.54
C PHE A 390 -4.65 -21.66 12.99
N LYS A 391 -3.68 -22.20 13.74
CA LYS A 391 -3.86 -22.51 15.17
C LYS A 391 -4.09 -21.25 16.00
N MET A 392 -3.35 -20.17 15.72
CA MET A 392 -3.59 -18.87 16.34
C MET A 392 -5.03 -18.42 16.11
N SER A 393 -5.50 -18.39 14.86
CA SER A 393 -6.87 -17.95 14.54
C SER A 393 -7.94 -18.85 15.19
N LEU A 394 -7.74 -20.18 15.22
CA LEU A 394 -8.68 -21.13 15.86
C LEU A 394 -8.76 -20.94 17.37
N LEU A 395 -7.62 -20.79 18.04
CA LEU A 395 -7.55 -20.59 19.50
C LEU A 395 -8.12 -19.22 19.92
N LEU A 396 -7.88 -18.18 19.13
CA LEU A 396 -8.46 -16.86 19.36
C LEU A 396 -9.97 -16.85 19.13
N LEU A 397 -10.46 -17.51 18.07
CA LEU A 397 -11.89 -17.71 17.84
C LEU A 397 -12.53 -18.47 19.01
N GLU A 398 -11.91 -19.55 19.47
CA GLU A 398 -12.42 -20.32 20.61
C GLU A 398 -12.60 -19.45 21.85
N LYS A 399 -11.57 -18.67 22.20
CA LYS A 399 -11.64 -17.71 23.32
C LYS A 399 -12.77 -16.72 23.11
N ASP A 400 -12.93 -16.19 21.89
CA ASP A 400 -13.97 -15.20 21.59
C ASP A 400 -15.38 -15.77 21.74
N LEU A 401 -15.62 -16.99 21.23
CA LEU A 401 -16.89 -17.71 21.39
C LEU A 401 -17.23 -17.94 22.87
N GLN A 402 -16.26 -18.35 23.68
CA GLN A 402 -16.44 -18.59 25.12
C GLN A 402 -16.75 -17.30 25.90
N THR A 403 -16.10 -16.20 25.52
CA THR A 403 -16.17 -14.93 26.26
C THR A 403 -17.38 -14.09 25.84
N ARG A 404 -17.60 -13.93 24.53
CA ARG A 404 -18.68 -13.08 23.99
C ARG A 404 -20.00 -13.80 23.83
N LYS A 405 -19.99 -15.14 23.75
CA LYS A 405 -21.19 -15.99 23.55
C LYS A 405 -22.03 -15.58 22.33
N ARG A 406 -21.38 -15.02 21.31
CA ARG A 406 -21.96 -14.68 20.00
C ARG A 406 -20.94 -14.93 18.90
N THR A 407 -21.42 -15.19 17.69
CA THR A 407 -20.59 -15.38 16.51
C THR A 407 -21.19 -14.68 15.30
N ILE A 408 -20.39 -14.45 14.27
CA ILE A 408 -20.88 -13.98 12.97
C ILE A 408 -20.64 -15.06 11.93
N ARG A 409 -21.59 -15.24 11.00
CA ARG A 409 -21.40 -16.10 9.82
C ARG A 409 -20.86 -17.51 10.14
N PRO A 410 -21.51 -18.27 11.05
CA PRO A 410 -21.00 -19.57 11.49
C PRO A 410 -20.83 -20.58 10.35
N VAL A 411 -21.71 -20.54 9.33
CA VAL A 411 -21.63 -21.47 8.18
C VAL A 411 -20.40 -21.20 7.29
N PRO A 412 -20.14 -19.96 6.82
CA PRO A 412 -18.89 -19.62 6.15
C PRO A 412 -17.63 -19.91 6.97
N GLN A 413 -17.64 -19.60 8.28
CA GLN A 413 -16.50 -19.88 9.15
C GLN A 413 -16.24 -21.40 9.28
N ALA A 414 -17.28 -22.20 9.50
CA ALA A 414 -17.15 -23.66 9.59
C ALA A 414 -16.59 -24.27 8.29
N SER A 415 -16.98 -23.73 7.13
CA SER A 415 -16.47 -24.20 5.84
C SER A 415 -14.98 -23.90 5.69
N GLN A 416 -14.53 -22.70 6.05
CA GLN A 416 -13.12 -22.35 6.06
C GLN A 416 -12.32 -23.20 7.04
N ILE A 417 -12.83 -23.43 8.25
CA ILE A 417 -12.19 -24.31 9.26
C ILE A 417 -11.99 -25.73 8.72
N LYS A 418 -12.93 -26.26 7.92
CA LYS A 418 -12.77 -27.55 7.25
C LYS A 418 -11.69 -27.52 6.17
N PHE A 419 -11.62 -26.48 5.35
CA PHE A 419 -10.56 -26.33 4.35
C PHE A 419 -9.17 -26.21 4.99
N LEU A 420 -9.06 -25.42 6.07
CA LEU A 420 -7.86 -25.34 6.91
C LEU A 420 -7.45 -26.73 7.42
N SER A 421 -8.41 -27.47 7.98
CA SER A 421 -8.18 -28.83 8.49
C SER A 421 -7.72 -29.80 7.40
N GLN A 422 -8.29 -29.71 6.19
CA GLN A 422 -7.89 -30.54 5.06
C GLN A 422 -6.44 -30.25 4.66
N TYR A 423 -6.07 -28.97 4.50
CA TYR A 423 -4.68 -28.62 4.19
C TYR A 423 -3.70 -29.13 5.26
N LEU A 424 -4.04 -28.96 6.54
CA LEU A 424 -3.23 -29.45 7.65
C LEU A 424 -3.02 -30.98 7.60
N LYS A 425 -4.04 -31.74 7.19
CA LYS A 425 -3.92 -33.20 6.94
C LYS A 425 -3.01 -33.49 5.76
N ASP A 426 -3.18 -32.77 4.65
CA ASP A 426 -2.41 -32.97 3.42
C ASP A 426 -0.90 -32.75 3.63
N ILE A 427 -0.51 -31.86 4.55
CA ILE A 427 0.90 -31.61 4.92
C ILE A 427 1.39 -32.45 6.11
N GLY A 428 0.59 -33.41 6.61
CA GLY A 428 0.97 -34.30 7.71
C GLY A 428 0.98 -33.65 9.10
N LYS A 429 0.23 -32.57 9.31
CA LYS A 429 0.12 -31.85 10.59
C LYS A 429 -1.36 -31.73 11.05
N PRO A 430 -2.08 -32.85 11.23
CA PRO A 430 -3.52 -32.81 11.57
C PRO A 430 -3.77 -32.17 12.93
N GLU A 431 -4.84 -31.37 13.02
CA GLU A 431 -5.28 -30.66 14.24
C GLU A 431 -6.75 -30.97 14.57
N ASP A 432 -7.18 -32.23 14.37
CA ASP A 432 -8.58 -32.66 14.47
C ASP A 432 -9.23 -32.32 15.82
N VAL A 433 -8.50 -32.43 16.92
CA VAL A 433 -9.02 -32.14 18.27
C VAL A 433 -9.40 -30.66 18.40
N LEU A 434 -8.50 -29.75 18.00
CA LEU A 434 -8.75 -28.30 18.07
C LEU A 434 -9.87 -27.91 17.09
N VAL A 435 -9.81 -28.41 15.86
CA VAL A 435 -10.80 -28.15 14.81
C VAL A 435 -12.20 -28.58 15.25
N ASN A 436 -12.36 -29.81 15.76
CA ASN A 436 -13.66 -30.31 16.19
C ASN A 436 -14.21 -29.51 17.38
N ARG A 437 -13.34 -29.15 18.34
CA ARG A 437 -13.73 -28.34 19.50
C ARG A 437 -14.26 -26.96 19.07
N VAL A 438 -13.56 -26.28 18.17
CA VAL A 438 -13.99 -24.98 17.63
C VAL A 438 -15.28 -25.11 16.83
N LEU A 439 -15.43 -26.13 15.98
CA LEU A 439 -16.65 -26.34 15.19
C LEU A 439 -17.87 -26.60 16.08
N VAL A 440 -17.71 -27.39 17.16
CA VAL A 440 -18.78 -27.62 18.14
C VAL A 440 -19.16 -26.31 18.84
N ALA A 441 -18.19 -25.55 19.33
CA ALA A 441 -18.43 -24.26 19.97
C ALA A 441 -19.13 -23.27 19.02
N LEU A 442 -18.67 -23.19 17.77
CA LEU A 442 -19.22 -22.32 16.75
C LEU A 442 -20.68 -22.65 16.42
N LYS A 443 -21.02 -23.95 16.34
CA LYS A 443 -22.40 -24.41 16.10
C LYS A 443 -23.33 -24.14 17.29
N ALA A 444 -22.80 -24.21 18.52
CA ALA A 444 -23.56 -23.99 19.74
C ALA A 444 -23.78 -22.50 20.07
N THR A 445 -23.01 -21.60 19.45
CA THR A 445 -23.03 -20.17 19.76
C THR A 445 -24.08 -19.43 18.92
N PRO A 446 -24.97 -18.61 19.52
CA PRO A 446 -25.94 -17.81 18.79
C PRO A 446 -25.29 -16.87 17.76
N THR A 447 -25.96 -16.67 16.61
CA THR A 447 -25.50 -15.71 15.60
C THR A 447 -25.90 -14.29 16.01
N HIS A 448 -24.94 -13.36 15.91
CA HIS A 448 -25.14 -11.94 16.14
C HIS A 448 -25.98 -11.28 15.05
#